data_AF-A0A833N9M7-F1
#
_entry.id   AF-A0A833N9M7-F1
#
_cell.length_a   1.000
_cell.length_b   1.000
_cell.length_c   1.000
_cell.angle_alpha   90.00
_cell.angle_beta   90.00
_cell.angle_gamma   90.00
#
_symmetry.space_group_name_H-M   'P 1'
#
loop_
_entity.id
_entity.type
_entity.pdbx_description
1 polymer ?
#
loop_
_entity_poly.entity_id
_entity_poly.type
_entity_poly.pdbx_seq_one_letter_code
_entity_poly.pdbx_strand_id
1 'polypeptide(L)'
;MNMAVGSPVARFAGHSLEAQARALLMNRVDTKFMIPAHELDQCLQGLEREYSMLEIGAARRFTYDTLYLDTPDSQLYLDHHNGKLNRFKLRIRHYRQSGESFLEVKKKSNRQRTIKTRLSLTGDGRDPHVINDFLSGQFGLPAAGMRPALFVRYERMTLLRRDGHERVTVDTGLSFQTPDRQHSVALPGLAIFEIKYDRKASGSPLMARLAALGYRPVTFSKYCVGRVFLDGDNLKTNRFKPLLRSVHGICS
;
A
#
# COMPACT_ATOMS: atom_id res chain seq x y z
N MET A 1 22.88 27.81 -15.39
CA MET A 1 23.63 26.78 -14.64
C MET A 1 22.62 25.79 -14.05
N ASN A 2 22.28 24.73 -14.77
CA ASN A 2 21.46 23.63 -14.23
C ASN A 2 22.40 22.68 -13.49
N MET A 3 22.57 22.88 -12.18
CA MET A 3 23.07 21.79 -11.34
C MET A 3 21.99 20.70 -11.38
N ALA A 4 22.32 19.53 -11.94
CA ALA A 4 21.50 18.35 -11.78
C ALA A 4 21.41 18.07 -10.28
N VAL A 5 20.31 18.51 -9.65
CA VAL A 5 20.03 18.23 -8.25
C VAL A 5 19.78 16.73 -8.19
N GLY A 6 20.82 15.97 -7.84
CA GLY A 6 20.71 14.51 -7.68
C GLY A 6 19.56 14.18 -6.73
N SER A 7 18.79 13.14 -7.05
CA SER A 7 17.58 12.77 -6.32
C SER A 7 17.85 12.71 -4.80
N PRO A 8 17.01 13.36 -3.96
CA PRO A 8 17.18 13.37 -2.50
C PRO A 8 17.17 11.97 -1.91
N VAL A 9 16.59 10.99 -2.62
CA VAL A 9 16.59 9.57 -2.25
C VAL A 9 17.98 9.05 -1.88
N ALA A 10 19.04 9.47 -2.58
CA ALA A 10 20.41 9.01 -2.30
C ALA A 10 21.01 9.62 -1.02
N ARG A 11 20.48 10.75 -0.54
CA ARG A 11 21.04 11.52 0.59
C ARG A 11 20.56 11.03 1.95
N PHE A 12 19.52 10.22 2.01
CA PHE A 12 19.06 9.60 3.26
C PHE A 12 20.08 8.58 3.76
N ALA A 13 20.27 8.53 5.08
CA ALA A 13 20.99 7.42 5.71
C ALA A 13 20.18 6.11 5.54
N GLY A 14 20.87 5.00 5.28
CA GLY A 14 20.25 3.67 5.16
C GLY A 14 19.81 3.11 6.52
N HIS A 15 18.74 2.29 6.54
CA HIS A 15 18.37 1.44 7.67
C HIS A 15 17.96 0.03 7.20
N SER A 16 18.02 -0.94 8.12
CA SER A 16 17.68 -2.35 7.85
C SER A 16 16.20 -2.68 8.12
N LEU A 17 15.74 -3.83 7.62
CA LEU A 17 14.40 -4.35 7.96
C LEU A 17 14.21 -4.55 9.47
N GLU A 18 15.28 -4.93 10.18
CA GLU A 18 15.26 -5.08 11.64
C GLU A 18 14.98 -3.75 12.34
N ALA A 19 15.57 -2.65 11.88
CA ALA A 19 15.28 -1.31 12.40
C ALA A 19 13.79 -0.95 12.24
N GLN A 20 13.16 -1.33 11.13
CA GLN A 20 11.71 -1.11 10.96
C GLN A 20 10.85 -1.94 11.91
N ALA A 21 11.29 -3.15 12.25
CA ALA A 21 10.57 -4.02 13.18
C ALA A 21 10.56 -3.45 14.61
N ARG A 22 11.59 -2.68 14.97
CA ARG A 22 11.74 -2.01 16.28
C ARG A 22 10.95 -0.69 16.40
N ALA A 23 10.30 -0.21 15.34
CA ALA A 23 9.56 1.05 15.36
C ALA A 23 8.38 1.02 16.36
N LEU A 24 8.18 2.13 17.10
CA LEU A 24 7.21 2.27 18.19
C LEU A 24 5.79 2.57 17.66
N LEU A 25 5.27 1.67 16.83
CA LEU A 25 4.07 1.89 16.01
C LEU A 25 2.92 0.93 16.34
N MET A 26 2.84 0.45 17.58
CA MET A 26 1.79 -0.47 18.05
C MET A 26 0.41 0.20 18.06
N ASN A 27 0.30 1.44 18.58
CA ASN A 27 -0.90 2.27 18.54
C ASN A 27 -0.67 3.44 17.59
N ARG A 28 -1.11 3.30 16.34
CA ARG A 28 -0.79 4.25 15.26
C ARG A 28 -2.01 4.65 14.45
N VAL A 29 -1.87 5.75 13.71
CA VAL A 29 -2.77 6.14 12.63
C VAL A 29 -2.07 5.96 11.29
N ASP A 30 -2.86 5.59 10.28
CA ASP A 30 -2.42 5.45 8.90
C ASP A 30 -3.08 6.56 8.06
N THR A 31 -2.29 7.55 7.63
CA THR A 31 -2.74 8.64 6.74
C THR A 31 -2.17 8.43 5.34
N LYS A 32 -2.91 8.75 4.28
CA LYS A 32 -2.43 8.62 2.90
C LYS A 32 -2.53 9.93 2.15
N PHE A 33 -1.58 10.16 1.25
CA PHE A 33 -1.58 11.28 0.32
C PHE A 33 -1.35 10.77 -1.09
N MET A 34 -1.91 11.50 -2.05
CA MET A 34 -1.67 11.32 -3.48
C MET A 34 -0.97 12.56 -3.99
N ILE A 35 0.13 12.36 -4.70
CA ILE A 35 0.87 13.46 -5.33
C ILE A 35 1.24 13.08 -6.77
N PRO A 36 1.51 14.05 -7.66
CA PRO A 36 2.22 13.82 -8.91
C PRO A 36 3.62 13.25 -8.63
N ALA A 37 3.99 12.22 -9.37
CA ALA A 37 5.28 11.53 -9.19
C ALA A 37 6.48 12.45 -9.46
N HIS A 38 6.32 13.46 -10.32
CA HIS A 38 7.37 14.44 -10.61
C HIS A 38 7.66 15.37 -9.43
N GLU A 39 6.73 15.55 -8.49
CA GLU A 39 6.92 16.35 -7.27
C GLU A 39 7.47 15.55 -6.08
N LEU A 40 7.74 14.26 -6.28
CA LEU A 40 8.23 13.38 -5.22
C LEU A 40 9.51 13.91 -4.58
N ASP A 41 10.47 14.35 -5.38
CA ASP A 41 11.75 14.83 -4.88
C ASP A 41 11.59 16.12 -4.06
N GLN A 42 10.71 17.02 -4.50
CA GLN A 42 10.35 18.23 -3.74
C GLN A 42 9.70 17.90 -2.39
N CYS A 43 8.86 16.87 -2.34
CA CYS A 43 8.24 16.40 -1.11
C CYS A 43 9.25 15.80 -0.11
N LEU A 44 10.33 15.19 -0.60
CA LEU A 44 11.34 14.54 0.23
C LEU A 44 12.51 15.45 0.62
N GLN A 45 12.72 16.55 -0.11
CA GLN A 45 13.84 17.46 0.09
C GLN A 45 13.86 18.06 1.51
N GLY A 46 15.03 18.01 2.16
CA GLY A 46 15.25 18.57 3.49
C GLY A 46 14.82 17.65 4.65
N LEU A 47 14.33 16.44 4.36
CA LEU A 47 13.92 15.47 5.37
C LEU A 47 15.04 14.48 5.74
N GLU A 48 16.24 14.60 5.18
CA GLU A 48 17.36 13.66 5.35
C GLU A 48 17.89 13.63 6.80
N ARG A 49 17.71 14.73 7.54
CA ARG A 49 18.05 14.80 8.96
C ARG A 49 17.01 14.12 9.84
N GLU A 50 15.76 14.07 9.41
CA GLU A 50 14.61 13.55 10.18
C GLU A 50 14.38 12.05 9.94
N TYR A 51 14.69 11.56 8.74
CA TYR A 51 14.42 10.19 8.32
C TYR A 51 15.67 9.46 7.85
N SER A 52 15.58 8.14 7.96
CA SER A 52 16.41 7.18 7.25
C SER A 52 15.57 6.45 6.18
N MET A 53 16.20 5.82 5.21
CA MET A 53 15.54 5.07 4.14
C MET A 53 15.94 3.59 4.19
N LEU A 54 14.99 2.69 3.91
CA LEU A 54 15.29 1.27 3.84
C LEU A 54 16.31 1.02 2.73
N GLU A 55 17.37 0.31 3.09
CA GLU A 55 18.42 -0.10 2.17
C GLU A 55 18.73 -1.58 2.41
N ILE A 56 18.68 -2.38 1.33
CA ILE A 56 19.05 -3.80 1.34
C ILE A 56 20.05 -4.00 0.20
N GLY A 57 21.30 -4.32 0.53
CA GLY A 57 22.40 -4.19 -0.43
C GLY A 57 22.51 -2.73 -0.88
N ALA A 58 22.48 -2.47 -2.19
CA ALA A 58 22.44 -1.11 -2.75
C ALA A 58 21.02 -0.64 -3.13
N ALA A 59 19.98 -1.46 -2.88
CA ALA A 59 18.62 -1.17 -3.32
C ALA A 59 17.85 -0.36 -2.27
N ARG A 60 17.21 0.74 -2.72
CA ARG A 60 16.27 1.57 -1.93
C ARG A 60 14.83 1.57 -2.45
N ARG A 61 14.63 0.99 -3.63
CA ARG A 61 13.31 0.81 -4.27
C ARG A 61 13.06 -0.69 -4.41
N PHE A 62 11.91 -1.13 -3.92
CA PHE A 62 11.55 -2.54 -3.87
C PHE A 62 10.28 -2.77 -4.68
N THR A 63 10.26 -3.80 -5.53
CA THR A 63 9.10 -4.11 -6.36
C THR A 63 8.19 -5.10 -5.65
N TYR A 64 6.91 -4.77 -5.64
CA TYR A 64 5.87 -5.61 -5.07
C TYR A 64 4.93 -6.04 -6.18
N ASP A 65 4.73 -7.34 -6.29
CA ASP A 65 3.65 -7.93 -7.08
C ASP A 65 2.60 -8.44 -6.10
N THR A 66 1.35 -7.98 -6.24
CA THR A 66 0.26 -8.33 -5.33
C THR A 66 -0.93 -8.83 -6.13
N LEU A 67 -1.34 -10.07 -5.91
CA LEU A 67 -2.62 -10.59 -6.38
C LEU A 67 -3.67 -10.37 -5.28
N TYR A 68 -4.70 -9.59 -5.57
CA TYR A 68 -5.88 -9.52 -4.71
C TYR A 68 -6.84 -10.64 -5.04
N LEU A 69 -7.51 -11.16 -4.01
CA LEU A 69 -8.58 -12.14 -4.14
C LEU A 69 -9.88 -11.56 -3.61
N ASP A 70 -11.00 -12.01 -4.19
CA ASP A 70 -12.36 -11.68 -3.76
C ASP A 70 -13.28 -12.89 -3.99
N THR A 71 -14.50 -12.80 -3.49
CA THR A 71 -15.56 -13.77 -3.80
C THR A 71 -16.05 -13.59 -5.24
N PRO A 72 -16.75 -14.58 -5.83
CA PRO A 72 -17.23 -14.51 -7.21
C PRO A 72 -18.16 -13.32 -7.46
N ASP A 73 -18.92 -12.91 -6.44
CA ASP A 73 -19.83 -11.76 -6.41
C ASP A 73 -19.16 -10.45 -5.96
N SER A 74 -17.82 -10.43 -5.81
CA SER A 74 -17.04 -9.25 -5.40
C SER A 74 -17.46 -8.66 -4.05
N GLN A 75 -17.81 -9.51 -3.08
CA GLN A 75 -18.33 -9.10 -1.78
C GLN A 75 -17.32 -8.30 -0.97
N LEU A 76 -16.01 -8.60 -1.03
CA LEU A 76 -14.98 -7.83 -0.31
C LEU A 76 -14.84 -6.42 -0.89
N TYR A 77 -14.97 -6.28 -2.22
CA TYR A 77 -15.07 -4.98 -2.88
C TYR A 77 -16.31 -4.21 -2.42
N LEU A 78 -17.49 -4.83 -2.50
CA LEU A 78 -18.76 -4.22 -2.13
C LEU A 78 -18.79 -3.80 -0.66
N ASP A 79 -18.26 -4.61 0.24
CA ASP A 79 -18.12 -4.28 1.65
C ASP A 79 -17.23 -3.04 1.87
N HIS A 80 -16.13 -2.95 1.12
CA HIS A 80 -15.26 -1.78 1.16
C HIS A 80 -15.95 -0.54 0.60
N HIS A 81 -16.59 -0.68 -0.57
CA HIS A 81 -17.31 0.40 -1.25
C HIS A 81 -18.44 0.91 -0.36
N ASN A 82 -19.26 0.03 0.21
CA ASN A 82 -20.39 0.41 1.06
C ASN A 82 -19.95 0.88 2.46
N GLY A 83 -18.66 0.83 2.77
CA GLY A 83 -18.12 1.31 4.04
C GLY A 83 -18.45 0.41 5.22
N LYS A 84 -18.76 -0.88 4.98
CA LYS A 84 -19.08 -1.83 6.06
C LYS A 84 -17.97 -1.84 7.11
N LEU A 85 -18.37 -1.75 8.36
CA LEU A 85 -17.48 -1.63 9.50
C LEU A 85 -16.58 -2.87 9.67
N ASN A 86 -17.20 -4.06 9.63
CA ASN A 86 -16.51 -5.33 9.52
C ASN A 86 -16.27 -5.62 8.04
N ARG A 87 -14.99 -5.74 7.63
CA ARG A 87 -14.63 -6.05 6.25
C ARG A 87 -13.23 -6.64 6.15
N PHE A 88 -12.98 -7.34 5.06
CA PHE A 88 -11.72 -8.02 4.81
C PHE A 88 -11.06 -7.50 3.54
N LYS A 89 -9.74 -7.72 3.45
CA LYS A 89 -9.01 -7.75 2.19
C LYS A 89 -8.13 -8.98 2.20
N LEU A 90 -8.16 -9.74 1.12
CA LEU A 90 -7.34 -10.92 0.91
C LEU A 90 -6.38 -10.67 -0.24
N ARG A 91 -5.10 -11.03 -0.05
CA ARG A 91 -4.09 -10.87 -1.10
C ARG A 91 -2.94 -11.84 -0.94
N ILE A 92 -2.35 -12.24 -2.06
CA ILE A 92 -1.02 -12.81 -2.12
C ILE A 92 -0.06 -11.69 -2.49
N ARG A 93 1.03 -11.54 -1.76
CA ARG A 93 2.06 -10.53 -2.01
C ARG A 93 3.41 -11.20 -2.19
N HIS A 94 4.02 -10.96 -3.33
CA HIS A 94 5.36 -11.37 -3.67
C HIS A 94 6.33 -10.19 -3.58
N TYR A 95 7.44 -10.40 -2.88
CA TYR A 95 8.52 -9.45 -2.65
C TYR A 95 9.65 -9.82 -3.60
N ARG A 96 9.78 -9.11 -4.73
CA ARG A 96 10.69 -9.56 -5.80
C ARG A 96 12.15 -9.62 -5.39
N GLN A 97 12.58 -8.71 -4.54
CA GLN A 97 13.98 -8.64 -4.10
C GLN A 97 14.37 -9.79 -3.16
N SER A 98 13.43 -10.31 -2.35
CA SER A 98 13.71 -11.44 -1.46
C SER A 98 13.21 -12.79 -2.00
N GLY A 99 12.36 -12.78 -3.03
CA GLY A 99 11.67 -13.97 -3.54
C GLY A 99 10.54 -14.46 -2.63
N GLU A 100 10.33 -13.83 -1.47
CA GLU A 100 9.32 -14.25 -0.50
C GLU A 100 7.90 -13.96 -0.99
N SER A 101 6.97 -14.84 -0.63
CA SER A 101 5.55 -14.68 -0.93
C SER A 101 4.73 -14.93 0.32
N PHE A 102 3.72 -14.10 0.55
CA PHE A 102 2.83 -14.24 1.70
C PHE A 102 1.37 -14.13 1.27
N LEU A 103 0.53 -15.03 1.79
CA LEU A 103 -0.92 -14.87 1.82
C LEU A 103 -1.28 -14.00 3.01
N GLU A 104 -1.89 -12.84 2.77
CA GLU A 104 -2.18 -11.83 3.79
C GLU A 104 -3.69 -11.56 3.88
N VAL A 105 -4.21 -11.61 5.11
CA VAL A 105 -5.57 -11.18 5.43
C VAL A 105 -5.52 -9.90 6.24
N LYS A 106 -6.25 -8.87 5.79
CA LYS A 106 -6.45 -7.62 6.52
C LYS A 106 -7.91 -7.51 6.96
N LYS A 107 -8.19 -7.78 8.23
CA LYS A 107 -9.52 -7.67 8.85
C LYS A 107 -9.66 -6.31 9.52
N LYS A 108 -10.62 -5.50 9.07
CA LYS A 108 -11.05 -4.29 9.79
C LYS A 108 -12.32 -4.62 10.55
N SER A 109 -12.35 -4.31 11.86
CA SER A 109 -13.50 -4.51 12.71
C SER A 109 -14.31 -3.23 12.93
N ASN A 110 -15.52 -3.38 13.45
CA ASN A 110 -16.40 -2.29 13.87
C ASN A 110 -15.85 -1.40 14.99
N ARG A 111 -14.85 -1.86 15.75
CA ARG A 111 -14.07 -1.05 16.68
C ARG A 111 -12.97 -0.23 16.01
N GLN A 112 -13.03 -0.08 14.68
CA GLN A 112 -12.04 0.55 13.82
C GLN A 112 -10.62 -0.04 13.90
N ARG A 113 -10.45 -1.19 14.58
CA ARG A 113 -9.17 -1.89 14.66
C ARG A 113 -8.93 -2.68 13.39
N THR A 114 -7.68 -2.71 12.94
CA THR A 114 -7.25 -3.47 11.78
C THR A 114 -6.23 -4.51 12.23
N ILE A 115 -6.56 -5.78 12.01
CA ILE A 115 -5.68 -6.91 12.28
C ILE A 115 -5.16 -7.41 10.94
N LYS A 116 -3.83 -7.54 10.84
CA LYS A 116 -3.17 -8.15 9.68
C LYS A 116 -2.56 -9.47 10.12
N THR A 117 -2.98 -10.55 9.49
CA THR A 117 -2.40 -11.88 9.63
C THR A 117 -1.77 -12.28 8.29
N ARG A 118 -0.73 -13.11 8.33
CA ARG A 118 -0.07 -13.60 7.13
C ARG A 118 0.40 -15.03 7.31
N LEU A 119 0.37 -15.79 6.22
CA LEU A 119 0.96 -17.11 6.06
C LEU A 119 2.08 -17.00 5.03
N SER A 120 3.28 -17.52 5.33
CA SER A 120 4.37 -17.61 4.35
C SER A 120 4.00 -18.67 3.31
N LEU A 121 4.20 -18.40 2.02
CA LEU A 121 3.94 -19.35 0.92
C LEU A 121 5.22 -20.13 0.52
N THR A 122 6.02 -20.46 1.53
CA THR A 122 7.25 -21.25 1.45
C THR A 122 7.10 -22.48 2.34
N GLY A 123 7.72 -23.60 1.98
CA GLY A 123 7.56 -24.86 2.71
C GLY A 123 6.08 -25.28 2.77
N ASP A 124 5.62 -25.69 3.95
CA ASP A 124 4.26 -26.18 4.21
C ASP A 124 3.16 -25.16 3.88
N GLY A 125 3.47 -23.86 3.85
CA GLY A 125 2.47 -22.85 3.48
C GLY A 125 2.09 -22.84 1.99
N ARG A 126 2.68 -23.74 1.18
CA ARG A 126 2.20 -24.06 -0.17
C ARG A 126 1.13 -25.14 -0.18
N ASP A 127 0.97 -25.88 0.91
CA ASP A 127 -0.03 -26.93 1.04
C ASP A 127 -1.45 -26.31 1.03
N PRO A 128 -2.33 -26.73 0.10
CA PRO A 128 -3.72 -26.31 0.06
C PRO A 128 -4.47 -26.49 1.38
N HIS A 129 -4.17 -27.53 2.17
CA HIS A 129 -4.79 -27.76 3.47
C HIS A 129 -4.40 -26.67 4.48
N VAL A 130 -3.11 -26.35 4.59
CA VAL A 130 -2.61 -25.27 5.47
C VAL A 130 -3.20 -23.92 5.06
N ILE A 131 -3.32 -23.65 3.76
CA ILE A 131 -3.97 -22.44 3.25
C ILE A 131 -5.45 -22.40 3.63
N ASN A 132 -6.17 -23.51 3.44
CA ASN A 132 -7.59 -23.61 3.76
C ASN A 132 -7.83 -23.43 5.26
N ASP A 133 -7.01 -24.04 6.12
CA ASP A 133 -7.10 -23.91 7.57
C ASP A 133 -6.82 -22.47 8.01
N PHE A 134 -5.75 -21.87 7.48
CA PHE A 134 -5.41 -20.47 7.74
C PHE A 134 -6.59 -19.55 7.39
N LEU A 135 -7.15 -19.70 6.21
CA LEU A 135 -8.25 -18.85 5.74
C LEU A 135 -9.56 -19.11 6.49
N SER A 136 -9.89 -20.38 6.77
CA SER A 136 -11.08 -20.74 7.56
C SER A 136 -11.03 -20.12 8.95
N GLY A 137 -9.85 -20.13 9.59
CA GLY A 137 -9.63 -19.45 10.87
C GLY A 137 -9.75 -17.92 10.81
N GLN A 138 -9.57 -17.29 9.65
CA GLN A 138 -9.74 -15.83 9.50
C GLN A 138 -11.17 -15.40 9.18
N PHE A 139 -11.85 -16.14 8.29
CA PHE A 139 -13.16 -15.78 7.73
C PHE A 139 -14.34 -16.44 8.45
N GLY A 140 -14.12 -17.52 9.21
CA GLY A 140 -15.20 -18.27 9.88
C GLY A 140 -16.08 -19.09 8.93
N LEU A 141 -15.71 -19.16 7.66
CA LEU A 141 -16.29 -19.98 6.60
C LEU A 141 -15.14 -20.54 5.76
N PRO A 142 -15.30 -21.68 5.09
CA PRO A 142 -14.26 -22.19 4.21
C PRO A 142 -13.92 -21.13 3.16
N ALA A 143 -12.63 -20.94 2.93
CA ALA A 143 -12.10 -20.06 1.87
C ALA A 143 -12.52 -20.46 0.45
N ALA A 144 -13.18 -21.60 0.32
CA ALA A 144 -13.72 -22.17 -0.89
C ALA A 144 -14.52 -21.10 -1.64
N GLY A 145 -14.00 -20.70 -2.80
CA GLY A 145 -14.63 -19.73 -3.68
C GLY A 145 -13.91 -18.39 -3.80
N MET A 146 -12.87 -18.11 -3.02
CA MET A 146 -12.01 -16.95 -3.27
C MET A 146 -11.31 -17.11 -4.62
N ARG A 147 -11.45 -16.12 -5.50
CA ARG A 147 -10.89 -16.10 -6.85
C ARG A 147 -9.92 -14.93 -7.01
N PRO A 148 -8.92 -15.04 -7.91
CA PRO A 148 -8.15 -13.90 -8.38
C PRO A 148 -9.07 -12.75 -8.80
N ALA A 149 -8.83 -11.55 -8.25
CA ALA A 149 -9.63 -10.35 -8.53
C ALA A 149 -8.87 -9.34 -9.37
N LEU A 150 -7.61 -9.03 -9.03
CA LEU A 150 -6.69 -8.28 -9.90
C LEU A 150 -5.23 -8.41 -9.45
N PHE A 151 -4.32 -8.21 -10.39
CA PHE A 151 -2.89 -8.01 -10.12
C PHE A 151 -2.57 -6.53 -9.94
N VAL A 152 -1.76 -6.21 -8.93
CA VAL A 152 -1.22 -4.88 -8.68
C VAL A 152 0.30 -4.96 -8.60
N ARG A 153 0.98 -4.12 -9.38
CA ARG A 153 2.44 -3.94 -9.27
C ARG A 153 2.77 -2.50 -8.92
N TYR A 154 3.78 -2.31 -8.10
CA TYR A 154 4.32 -0.98 -7.74
C TYR A 154 5.74 -1.10 -7.17
N GLU A 155 6.46 0.01 -7.16
CA GLU A 155 7.74 0.16 -6.48
C GLU A 155 7.58 0.96 -5.20
N ARG A 156 8.22 0.51 -4.12
CA ARG A 156 8.11 1.11 -2.81
C ARG A 156 9.47 1.57 -2.29
N MET A 157 9.50 2.81 -1.83
CA MET A 157 10.50 3.28 -0.88
C MET A 157 9.90 3.27 0.53
N THR A 158 10.73 3.05 1.54
CA THR A 158 10.29 3.10 2.94
C THR A 158 11.20 4.02 3.72
N LEU A 159 10.64 5.00 4.41
CA LEU A 159 11.37 5.88 5.32
C LEU A 159 10.97 5.57 6.76
N LEU A 160 11.91 5.72 7.68
CA LEU A 160 11.70 5.59 9.11
C LEU A 160 12.26 6.84 9.78
N ARG A 161 11.42 7.55 10.55
CA ARG A 161 11.85 8.69 11.34
C ARG A 161 12.86 8.22 12.39
N ARG A 162 13.88 9.03 12.66
CA ARG A 162 14.99 8.64 13.54
C ARG A 162 14.57 8.30 14.98
N ASP A 163 13.46 8.87 15.45
CA ASP A 163 12.88 8.58 16.76
C ASP A 163 12.01 7.29 16.77
N GLY A 164 11.80 6.65 15.62
CA GLY A 164 11.02 5.42 15.48
C GLY A 164 9.50 5.60 15.57
N HIS A 165 8.99 6.83 15.72
CA HIS A 165 7.56 7.11 15.90
C HIS A 165 6.79 7.36 14.60
N GLU A 166 7.47 7.35 13.46
CA GLU A 166 6.85 7.47 12.15
C GLU A 166 7.55 6.57 11.11
N ARG A 167 6.75 5.80 10.36
CA ARG A 167 7.17 5.07 9.18
C ARG A 167 6.35 5.51 7.97
N VAL A 168 7.05 5.86 6.91
CA VAL A 168 6.47 6.30 5.64
C VAL A 168 6.74 5.24 4.59
N THR A 169 5.74 4.92 3.77
CA THR A 169 5.98 4.20 2.52
C THR A 169 5.51 5.03 1.35
N VAL A 170 6.34 5.11 0.31
CA VAL A 170 6.04 5.80 -0.94
C VAL A 170 5.90 4.77 -2.03
N ASP A 171 4.71 4.60 -2.58
CA ASP A 171 4.46 3.70 -3.70
C ASP A 171 4.39 4.47 -5.02
N THR A 172 5.18 4.07 -6.01
CA THR A 172 5.27 4.66 -7.36
C THR A 172 5.12 3.59 -8.43
N GLY A 173 4.91 3.98 -9.69
CA GLY A 173 4.78 3.03 -10.80
C GLY A 173 3.61 2.05 -10.62
N LEU A 174 2.49 2.53 -10.07
CA LEU A 174 1.32 1.70 -9.83
C LEU A 174 0.77 1.19 -11.16
N SER A 175 0.51 -0.10 -11.25
CA SER A 175 -0.18 -0.73 -12.37
C SER A 175 -1.15 -1.79 -11.88
N PHE A 176 -2.24 -1.94 -12.62
CA PHE A 176 -3.34 -2.86 -12.37
C PHE A 176 -3.55 -3.73 -13.60
N GLN A 177 -3.85 -5.01 -13.40
CA GLN A 177 -4.15 -5.92 -14.50
C GLN A 177 -5.23 -6.92 -14.09
N THR A 178 -6.12 -7.25 -15.02
CA THR A 178 -7.13 -8.29 -14.83
C THR A 178 -6.49 -9.68 -14.67
N PRO A 179 -7.16 -10.63 -13.98
CA PRO A 179 -6.63 -11.98 -13.80
C PRO A 179 -6.33 -12.73 -15.11
N ASP A 180 -7.15 -12.53 -16.14
CA ASP A 180 -7.00 -13.10 -17.49
C ASP A 180 -5.92 -12.40 -18.34
N ARG A 181 -5.29 -11.35 -17.77
CA ARG A 181 -4.24 -10.54 -18.37
C ARG A 181 -4.65 -9.73 -19.61
N GLN A 182 -5.92 -9.70 -19.98
CA GLN A 182 -6.41 -9.03 -21.19
C GLN A 182 -6.51 -7.50 -21.05
N HIS A 183 -6.70 -6.98 -19.84
CA HIS A 183 -6.82 -5.55 -19.60
C HIS A 183 -5.85 -5.07 -18.51
N SER A 184 -5.18 -3.95 -18.75
CA SER A 184 -4.25 -3.34 -17.81
C SER A 184 -4.31 -1.81 -17.83
N VAL A 185 -4.11 -1.20 -16.66
CA VAL A 185 -4.07 0.25 -16.47
C VAL A 185 -2.83 0.59 -15.64
N ALA A 186 -2.04 1.57 -16.10
CA ALA A 186 -0.88 2.08 -15.37
C ALA A 186 -1.11 3.53 -14.95
N LEU A 187 -0.61 3.88 -13.76
CA LEU A 187 -0.62 5.24 -13.19
C LEU A 187 0.82 5.70 -12.91
N PRO A 188 1.68 5.86 -13.93
CA PRO A 188 3.09 6.21 -13.74
C PRO A 188 3.28 7.60 -13.13
N GLY A 189 2.35 8.52 -13.39
CA GLY A 189 2.38 9.89 -12.86
C GLY A 189 1.94 10.02 -11.40
N LEU A 190 1.60 8.93 -10.70
CA LEU A 190 1.06 8.98 -9.34
C LEU A 190 2.04 8.38 -8.32
N ALA A 191 2.31 9.13 -7.24
CA ALA A 191 2.94 8.61 -6.04
C ALA A 191 1.97 8.61 -4.86
N ILE A 192 1.97 7.52 -4.09
CA ILE A 192 1.14 7.35 -2.90
C ILE A 192 2.02 7.31 -1.67
N PHE A 193 1.91 8.33 -0.83
CA PHE A 193 2.45 8.29 0.53
C PHE A 193 1.46 7.57 1.46
N GLU A 194 1.95 6.63 2.26
CA GLU A 194 1.26 6.10 3.44
C GLU A 194 2.13 6.37 4.66
N ILE A 195 1.66 7.26 5.54
CA ILE A 195 2.33 7.70 6.75
C ILE A 195 1.70 7.00 7.94
N LYS A 196 2.52 6.25 8.68
CA LYS A 196 2.14 5.50 9.87
C LYS A 196 2.83 6.11 11.07
N TYR A 197 2.08 6.75 11.94
CA TYR A 197 2.66 7.51 13.05
C TYR A 197 1.87 7.33 14.35
N ASP A 198 2.55 7.48 15.47
CA ASP A 198 1.92 7.56 16.79
C ASP A 198 1.32 8.96 16.99
N ARG A 199 0.01 9.06 17.27
CA ARG A 199 -0.65 10.35 17.51
C ARG A 199 -0.14 11.08 18.74
N LYS A 200 0.49 10.37 19.67
CA LYS A 200 1.04 10.95 20.90
C LYS A 200 2.44 11.53 20.72
N ALA A 201 3.12 11.19 19.63
CA ALA A 201 4.45 11.69 19.34
C ALA A 201 4.40 13.15 18.83
N SER A 202 5.57 13.82 18.85
CA SER A 202 5.75 15.10 18.15
C SER A 202 5.33 14.93 16.70
N GLY A 203 4.59 15.90 16.15
CA GLY A 203 3.91 15.81 14.85
C GLY A 203 4.79 15.34 13.68
N SER A 204 4.19 15.06 12.53
CA SER A 204 4.88 14.48 11.37
C SER A 204 5.55 15.54 10.48
N PRO A 205 6.90 15.58 10.37
CA PRO A 205 7.59 16.50 9.46
C PRO A 205 7.14 16.34 8.00
N LEU A 206 6.90 15.10 7.56
CA LEU A 206 6.45 14.84 6.19
C LEU A 206 5.00 15.29 5.98
N MET A 207 4.08 15.08 6.93
CA MET A 207 2.72 15.61 6.80
C MET A 207 2.72 17.15 6.76
N ALA A 208 3.55 17.80 7.58
CA ALA A 208 3.70 19.25 7.56
C ALA A 208 4.23 19.74 6.20
N ARG A 209 5.24 19.06 5.64
CA ARG A 209 5.76 19.36 4.29
C ARG A 209 4.69 19.18 3.22
N LEU A 210 3.95 18.07 3.23
CA LEU A 210 2.88 17.80 2.27
C LEU A 210 1.77 18.85 2.36
N ALA A 211 1.37 19.25 3.57
CA ALA A 211 0.38 20.30 3.78
C ALA A 211 0.86 21.66 3.28
N ALA A 212 2.13 22.01 3.50
CA ALA A 212 2.73 23.25 2.99
C ALA A 212 2.79 23.31 1.45
N LEU A 213 2.88 22.15 0.79
CA LEU A 213 2.78 22.01 -0.66
C LEU A 213 1.32 21.92 -1.17
N GLY A 214 0.32 22.06 -0.29
CA GLY A 214 -1.09 22.05 -0.66
C GLY A 214 -1.74 20.66 -0.72
N TYR A 215 -1.02 19.59 -0.39
CA TYR A 215 -1.56 18.23 -0.42
C TYR A 215 -2.43 17.93 0.79
N ARG A 216 -3.57 17.28 0.53
CA ARG A 216 -4.53 16.87 1.56
C ARG A 216 -4.60 15.35 1.71
N PRO A 217 -4.91 14.85 2.92
CA PRO A 217 -5.15 13.43 3.13
C PRO A 217 -6.26 12.87 2.24
N VAL A 218 -6.06 11.66 1.73
CA VAL A 218 -7.04 10.92 0.91
C VAL A 218 -7.29 9.51 1.47
N THR A 219 -8.45 8.95 1.13
CA THR A 219 -8.68 7.50 1.29
C THR A 219 -8.32 6.80 -0.02
N PHE A 220 -7.23 6.04 -0.02
CA PHE A 220 -6.79 5.30 -1.21
C PHE A 220 -6.66 3.80 -0.92
N SER A 221 -7.32 2.98 -1.73
CA SER A 221 -7.27 1.52 -1.68
C SER A 221 -6.82 1.01 -3.04
N LYS A 222 -5.57 0.56 -3.16
CA LYS A 222 -5.04 -0.06 -4.40
C LYS A 222 -5.99 -1.11 -4.97
N TYR A 223 -6.58 -1.95 -4.10
CA TYR A 223 -7.59 -2.92 -4.49
C TYR A 223 -8.82 -2.29 -5.15
N CYS A 224 -9.48 -1.36 -4.47
CA CYS A 224 -10.75 -0.80 -4.95
C CYS A 224 -10.54 0.10 -6.16
N VAL A 225 -9.49 0.92 -6.13
CA VAL A 225 -9.12 1.78 -7.26
C VAL A 225 -8.80 0.93 -8.49
N GLY A 226 -8.02 -0.14 -8.33
CA GLY A 226 -7.75 -1.08 -9.40
C GLY A 226 -9.00 -1.75 -9.96
N ARG A 227 -9.91 -2.25 -9.11
CA ARG A 227 -11.19 -2.82 -9.56
C ARG A 227 -12.03 -1.82 -10.34
N VAL A 228 -12.07 -0.55 -9.93
CA VAL A 228 -12.83 0.48 -10.66
C VAL A 228 -12.19 0.79 -12.01
N PHE A 229 -10.87 0.87 -12.11
CA PHE A 229 -10.21 1.12 -13.39
C PHE A 229 -10.33 -0.05 -14.38
N LEU A 230 -10.36 -1.29 -13.88
CA LEU A 230 -10.40 -2.49 -14.72
C LEU A 230 -11.81 -2.95 -15.06
N ASP A 231 -12.75 -2.89 -14.10
CA ASP A 231 -14.09 -3.49 -14.19
C ASP A 231 -15.20 -2.46 -13.85
N GLY A 232 -14.94 -1.16 -14.04
CA GLY A 232 -15.80 -0.08 -13.58
C GLY A 232 -17.24 -0.12 -14.09
N ASP A 233 -17.46 -0.67 -15.28
CA ASP A 233 -18.80 -0.79 -15.90
C ASP A 233 -19.66 -1.87 -15.23
N ASN A 234 -19.03 -2.86 -14.58
CA ASN A 234 -19.69 -3.97 -13.92
C ASN A 234 -19.76 -3.81 -12.40
N LEU A 235 -19.26 -2.71 -11.85
CA LEU A 235 -19.13 -2.49 -10.41
C LEU A 235 -19.76 -1.17 -9.98
N LYS A 236 -20.17 -1.14 -8.71
CA LYS A 236 -20.59 0.11 -8.06
C LYS A 236 -19.37 1.03 -7.89
N THR A 237 -19.36 2.21 -8.50
CA THR A 237 -18.22 3.14 -8.50
C THR A 237 -18.47 4.49 -7.81
N ASN A 238 -19.73 4.79 -7.47
CA ASN A 238 -20.17 6.14 -7.11
C ASN A 238 -19.40 6.75 -5.93
N ARG A 239 -18.98 5.95 -4.94
CA ARG A 239 -18.19 6.44 -3.80
C ARG A 239 -16.78 6.88 -4.18
N PHE A 240 -16.22 6.28 -5.24
CA PHE A 240 -14.85 6.52 -5.67
C PHE A 240 -14.74 7.63 -6.73
N LYS A 241 -15.84 8.13 -7.29
CA LYS A 241 -15.84 9.20 -8.30
C LYS A 241 -14.98 10.42 -7.93
N PRO A 242 -15.03 10.99 -6.71
CA PRO A 242 -14.17 12.12 -6.35
C PRO A 242 -12.68 11.76 -6.40
N LEU A 243 -12.32 10.58 -5.89
CA LEU A 243 -10.94 10.09 -5.90
C LEU A 243 -10.43 9.88 -7.33
N LEU A 244 -11.25 9.30 -8.20
CA LEU A 244 -10.88 9.05 -9.61
C LEU A 244 -10.63 10.36 -10.35
N ARG A 245 -11.46 11.39 -10.13
CA ARG A 245 -11.23 12.73 -10.69
C ARG A 245 -9.87 13.28 -10.25
N SER A 246 -9.50 13.13 -8.98
CA SER A 246 -8.17 13.53 -8.51
C SER A 246 -7.04 12.71 -9.14
N VAL A 247 -7.23 11.40 -9.35
CA VAL A 247 -6.24 10.56 -10.07
C VAL A 247 -6.07 11.07 -11.51
N HIS A 248 -7.18 11.31 -12.22
CA HIS A 248 -7.14 11.83 -13.59
C HIS A 248 -6.44 13.18 -13.65
N GLY A 249 -6.75 14.12 -12.74
CA GLY A 249 -6.08 15.43 -12.70
C GLY A 249 -4.57 15.36 -12.42
N ILE A 250 -4.07 14.30 -11.77
CA ILE A 250 -2.63 14.08 -11.55
C ILE A 250 -1.96 13.42 -12.76
N CYS A 251 -2.69 12.56 -13.47
CA CYS A 251 -2.15 11.75 -14.58
C CYS A 251 -2.40 12.35 -15.96
N SER A 252 -3.15 13.45 -16.06
CA SER A 252 -3.35 14.23 -17.28
C SER A 252 -2.22 15.25 -17.43
#